data_AF-A0A2U2MXN1-F1
#
_entry.id   AF-A0A2U2MXN1-F1
#
_cell.length_a   1.000
_cell.length_b   1.000
_cell.length_c   1.000
_cell.angle_alpha   90.00
_cell.angle_beta   90.00
_cell.angle_gamma   90.00
#
_symmetry.space_group_name_H-M   'P 1'
#
loop_
_entity.id
_entity.type
_entity.pdbx_description
1 polymer ?
#
loop_
_entity_poly.entity_id
_entity_poly.type
_entity_poly.pdbx_seq_one_letter_code
_entity_poly.pdbx_strand_id
1 'polypeptide(L)'
;MVTERQELDAERRAQAIRALEAAVAACESRARLAAAIGVSPQFVSQLLRGQRPVPPERCRAIEHASGGAATAEQLRPDVFGPASDAA
;
A
#
# COMPACT_ATOMS: atom_id res chain seq x y z
N MET A 1 23.16 8.07 16.37
CA MET A 1 23.00 7.67 14.95
C MET A 1 21.68 6.90 14.80
N VAL A 2 20.55 7.61 14.90
CA VAL A 2 19.19 7.02 14.91
C VAL A 2 18.43 7.33 13.60
N THR A 3 19.04 8.16 12.73
CA THR A 3 18.46 8.71 11.51
C THR A 3 18.30 7.66 10.41
N GLU A 4 19.27 6.74 10.29
CA GLU A 4 19.36 5.80 9.18
C GLU A 4 18.19 4.80 9.12
N ARG A 5 17.68 4.34 10.27
CA ARG A 5 16.49 3.47 10.32
C ARG A 5 15.19 4.25 10.07
N GLN A 6 15.13 5.51 10.50
CA GLN A 6 13.95 6.35 10.33
C GLN A 6 13.74 6.76 8.86
N GLU A 7 14.82 6.97 8.11
CA GLU A 7 14.79 7.29 6.68
C GLU A 7 14.28 6.11 5.83
N LEU A 8 14.79 4.90 6.09
CA LEU A 8 14.33 3.68 5.44
C LEU A 8 12.83 3.43 5.68
N ASP A 9 12.35 3.60 6.92
CA ASP A 9 10.94 3.44 7.26
C ASP A 9 10.06 4.52 6.61
N ALA A 10 10.57 5.76 6.48
CA ALA A 10 9.87 6.86 5.82
C ALA A 10 9.77 6.65 4.30
N GLU A 11 10.84 6.19 3.65
CA GLU A 11 10.87 5.86 2.24
C GLU A 11 9.91 4.72 1.89
N ARG A 12 9.87 3.67 2.73
CA ARG A 12 8.94 2.55 2.59
C ARG A 12 7.48 3.01 2.72
N ARG A 13 7.18 3.89 3.67
CA ARG A 13 5.85 4.49 3.81
C ARG A 13 5.49 5.36 2.61
N ALA A 14 6.42 6.17 2.12
CA ALA A 14 6.21 7.00 0.93
C ALA A 14 5.94 6.12 -0.31
N GLN A 15 6.66 5.00 -0.44
CA GLN A 15 6.40 4.03 -1.50
C GLN A 15 5.01 3.43 -1.41
N ALA A 16 4.58 3.02 -0.21
CA ALA A 16 3.23 2.49 0.01
C ALA A 16 2.14 3.51 -0.37
N ILE A 17 2.35 4.79 -0.05
CA ILE A 17 1.42 5.87 -0.44
C ILE A 17 1.36 6.01 -1.96
N ARG A 18 2.51 6.06 -2.65
CA ARG A 18 2.55 6.14 -4.12
C ARG A 18 1.85 4.95 -4.78
N ALA A 19 2.07 3.74 -4.27
CA ALA A 19 1.40 2.55 -4.77
C ALA A 19 -0.12 2.65 -4.56
N LEU A 20 -0.56 3.11 -3.39
CA LEU A 20 -1.98 3.31 -3.13
C LEU A 20 -2.61 4.39 -4.03
N GLU A 21 -1.89 5.46 -4.33
CA GLU A 21 -2.31 6.48 -5.30
C GLU A 21 -2.45 5.88 -6.71
N ALA A 22 -1.51 5.04 -7.13
CA ALA A 22 -1.61 4.32 -8.41
C ALA A 22 -2.82 3.38 -8.45
N ALA A 23 -3.10 2.65 -7.37
CA ALA A 23 -4.31 1.83 -7.25
C ALA A 23 -5.59 2.67 -7.35
N VAL A 24 -5.62 3.83 -6.69
CA VAL A 24 -6.74 4.76 -6.76
C VAL A 24 -6.94 5.30 -8.17
N ALA A 25 -5.85 5.63 -8.88
CA ALA A 25 -5.90 6.08 -10.27
C ALA A 25 -6.42 4.97 -11.20
N ALA A 26 -5.97 3.73 -11.03
CA ALA A 26 -6.45 2.57 -11.78
C ALA A 26 -7.95 2.29 -11.52
N CYS A 27 -8.41 2.52 -10.30
CA CYS A 27 -9.82 2.39 -9.92
C CYS A 27 -10.63 3.68 -10.17
N GLU A 28 -10.08 4.70 -10.85
CA GLU A 28 -10.64 6.04 -11.09
C GLU A 28 -10.93 6.88 -9.83
N SER A 29 -11.26 6.28 -8.69
CA SER A 29 -11.58 6.97 -7.46
C SER A 29 -11.30 6.14 -6.20
N ARG A 30 -11.06 6.86 -5.09
CA ARG A 30 -10.87 6.26 -3.75
C ARG A 30 -12.11 5.49 -3.29
N ALA A 31 -13.30 5.99 -3.65
CA ALA A 31 -14.56 5.35 -3.30
C ALA A 31 -14.76 4.02 -4.04
N ARG A 32 -14.39 3.97 -5.32
CA ARG A 32 -14.47 2.73 -6.13
C ARG A 32 -13.46 1.69 -5.65
N LEU A 33 -12.21 2.11 -5.37
CA LEU A 33 -11.23 1.23 -4.73
C LEU A 33 -11.74 0.71 -3.38
N ALA A 34 -12.28 1.60 -2.53
CA ALA A 34 -12.81 1.24 -1.22
C ALA A 34 -13.96 0.22 -1.32
N ALA A 35 -14.89 0.44 -2.24
CA ALA A 35 -15.99 -0.48 -2.52
C ALA A 35 -15.49 -1.84 -3.02
N ALA A 36 -14.50 -1.85 -3.93
CA ALA A 36 -13.91 -3.07 -4.46
C ALA A 36 -13.24 -3.95 -3.39
N ILE A 37 -12.62 -3.33 -2.36
CA ILE A 37 -11.97 -4.05 -1.25
C ILE A 37 -12.83 -4.16 0.02
N GLY A 38 -14.10 -3.72 -0.04
CA GLY A 38 -15.04 -3.79 1.09
C GLY A 38 -14.62 -2.94 2.30
N VAL A 39 -14.11 -1.72 2.09
CA VAL A 39 -13.81 -0.75 3.16
C VAL A 39 -14.56 0.56 2.98
N SER A 40 -14.51 1.39 4.02
CA SER A 40 -14.95 2.77 3.92
C SER A 40 -13.96 3.63 3.13
N PRO A 41 -14.41 4.63 2.35
CA PRO A 41 -13.53 5.59 1.67
C PRO A 41 -12.62 6.37 2.65
N GLN A 42 -13.06 6.56 3.90
CA GLN A 42 -12.28 7.15 4.97
C GLN A 42 -11.06 6.29 5.31
N PHE A 43 -11.18 4.96 5.27
CA PHE A 43 -10.06 4.06 5.49
C PHE A 43 -8.96 4.28 4.45
N VAL A 44 -9.30 4.33 3.15
CA VAL A 44 -8.35 4.64 2.07
C VAL A 44 -7.69 6.01 2.28
N SER A 45 -8.47 7.00 2.72
CA SER A 45 -7.94 8.34 3.01
C SER A 45 -6.96 8.36 4.18
N GLN A 46 -7.14 7.54 5.22
CA GLN A 46 -6.19 7.40 6.33
C GLN A 46 -4.86 6.78 5.88
N LEU A 47 -4.93 5.78 5.00
CA LEU A 47 -3.74 5.14 4.43
C LEU A 47 -2.92 6.13 3.58
N LEU A 48 -3.58 6.90 2.71
CA LEU A 48 -2.93 7.93 1.89
C LEU A 48 -2.28 9.04 2.73
N ARG A 49 -2.86 9.37 3.88
CA ARG A 49 -2.30 10.34 4.83
C ARG A 49 -1.15 9.77 5.67
N GLY A 50 -0.81 8.49 5.49
CA GLY A 50 0.22 7.81 6.29
C GLY A 50 -0.15 7.65 7.77
N GLN A 51 -1.43 7.82 8.14
CA GLN A 51 -1.87 7.67 9.55
C GLN A 51 -1.69 6.24 10.05
N ARG A 52 -1.79 5.26 9.15
CA ARG A 52 -1.56 3.86 9.44
C ARG A 52 -1.07 3.11 8.20
N PRO A 53 -0.28 2.03 8.37
CA PRO A 53 0.12 1.17 7.27
C PRO A 53 -1.06 0.34 6.74
N VAL A 54 -0.93 -0.11 5.48
CA VAL A 54 -1.89 -1.02 4.85
C VAL A 54 -1.85 -2.38 5.57
N PRO A 55 -2.99 -2.92 6.02
CA PRO A 55 -3.04 -4.27 6.60
C PRO A 55 -2.67 -5.32 5.56
N PRO A 56 -1.87 -6.35 5.93
CA PRO A 56 -1.40 -7.37 4.99
C PRO A 56 -2.54 -8.16 4.35
N GLU A 57 -3.63 -8.40 5.10
CA GLU A 57 -4.85 -9.03 4.61
C GLU A 57 -5.53 -8.27 3.46
N ARG A 58 -5.29 -6.96 3.34
CA ARG A 58 -5.88 -6.10 2.31
C ARG A 58 -4.96 -5.82 1.14
N CYS A 59 -3.66 -6.11 1.27
CA CYS A 59 -2.69 -5.88 0.20
C CYS A 59 -3.09 -6.60 -1.09
N ARG A 60 -3.44 -7.90 -1.01
CA ARG A 60 -3.91 -8.66 -2.18
C ARG A 60 -5.25 -8.19 -2.72
N ALA A 61 -6.15 -7.70 -1.86
CA ALA A 61 -7.42 -7.14 -2.30
C ALA A 61 -7.21 -5.85 -3.12
N ILE A 62 -6.29 -4.99 -2.69
CA ILE A 62 -5.91 -3.76 -3.41
C ILE A 62 -5.24 -4.11 -4.75
N GLU A 63 -4.34 -5.09 -4.75
CA GLU A 63 -3.67 -5.57 -5.97
C GLU A 63 -4.66 -6.09 -7.00
N HIS A 64 -5.61 -6.93 -6.58
CA HIS A 64 -6.64 -7.45 -7.47
C HIS A 64 -7.59 -6.34 -7.96
N ALA A 65 -8.04 -5.46 -7.05
CA ALA A 65 -8.93 -4.35 -7.41
C ALA A 65 -8.29 -3.35 -8.37
N SER A 66 -6.98 -3.13 -8.24
CA SER A 66 -6.20 -2.22 -9.09
C SER A 66 -5.66 -2.87 -10.36
N GLY A 67 -5.93 -4.16 -10.60
CA GLY A 67 -5.42 -4.88 -11.76
C GLY A 67 -3.89 -4.97 -11.82
N GLY A 68 -3.22 -4.96 -10.67
CA GLY A 68 -1.76 -4.98 -10.58
C GLY A 68 -1.07 -3.61 -10.61
N ALA A 69 -1.82 -2.50 -10.58
CA ALA A 69 -1.22 -1.16 -10.49
C ALA A 69 -0.56 -0.89 -9.12
N ALA A 70 -0.97 -1.62 -8.07
CA ALA A 70 -0.30 -1.62 -6.77
C ALA A 70 -0.12 -3.05 -6.28
N THR A 71 1.11 -3.52 -6.17
CA THR A 71 1.39 -4.88 -5.67
C THR A 71 1.50 -4.91 -4.15
N ALA A 72 1.27 -6.09 -3.56
CA ALA A 72 1.46 -6.28 -2.12
C ALA A 72 2.87 -5.91 -1.65
N GLU A 73 3.89 -6.17 -2.47
CA GLU A 73 5.30 -5.82 -2.26
C GLU A 73 5.53 -4.30 -2.18
N GLN A 74 4.84 -3.53 -3.03
CA GLN A 74 4.95 -2.07 -3.02
C GLN A 74 4.20 -1.44 -1.85
N LEU A 75 3.07 -2.02 -1.45
CA LEU A 75 2.25 -1.54 -0.33
C LEU A 75 2.88 -1.86 1.03
N ARG A 76 3.50 -3.03 1.16
CA ARG A 76 4.13 -3.52 2.39
C ARG A 76 5.42 -4.28 2.07
N PRO A 77 6.50 -3.56 1.72
CA PRO A 77 7.80 -4.19 1.50
C PRO A 77 8.35 -4.84 2.77
N ASP A 78 7.90 -4.44 3.96
CA ASP A 78 8.30 -5.07 5.23
C ASP A 78 7.70 -6.48 5.44
N VAL A 79 6.64 -6.83 4.71
CA VAL A 79 5.93 -8.12 4.86
C VAL A 79 6.04 -8.98 3.61
N PHE A 80 5.96 -8.33 2.44
CA PHE A 80 5.99 -9.00 1.14
C PHE A 80 7.25 -8.70 0.34
N GLY A 81 8.08 -7.75 0.78
CA GLY A 81 9.38 -7.53 0.15
C GLY A 81 10.30 -8.72 0.40
N PRO A 82 11.39 -8.84 -0.38
CA PRO A 82 12.20 -10.04 -0.34
C PRO A 82 12.92 -10.12 1.01
N ALA A 83 12.50 -11.08 1.85
CA ALA A 83 13.50 -12.00 2.34
C ALA A 83 14.03 -12.68 1.08
N SER A 84 15.18 -12.24 0.59
CA SER A 84 15.92 -12.96 -0.45
C SER A 84 15.89 -14.44 -0.11
N ASP A 85 15.22 -15.27 -0.91
CA ASP A 85 15.88 -16.50 -1.34
C ASP A 85 15.25 -17.07 -2.61
N ALA A 86 16.11 -17.13 -3.61
CA ALA A 86 16.42 -18.33 -4.37
C ALA A 86 15.45 -19.52 -4.19
N ALA A 87 14.73 -19.85 -5.26
CA ALA A 87 14.48 -21.22 -5.68
C ALA A 87 14.21 -21.24 -7.19
#